data_AF-A0A8X6U4J1-F1
#
_entry.id   AF-A0A8X6U4J1-F1
#
_cell.length_a   1.000
_cell.length_b   1.000
_cell.length_c   1.000
_cell.angle_alpha   90.00
_cell.angle_beta   90.00
_cell.angle_gamma   90.00
#
_symmetry.space_group_name_H-M   'P 1'
#
loop_
_entity.id
_entity.type
_entity.pdbx_description
1 polymer ?
#
loop_
_entity_poly.entity_id
_entity_poly.type
_entity_poly.pdbx_seq_one_letter_code
_entity_poly.pdbx_strand_id
1 'polypeptide(L)'
;MLKGKDKALLVKLFYTNEESATVALRKFLLQKNMKTGKEPLTVAGLTKLVQRFEETGSLEDRVRSGRPSLRQTCSVRIAAEMETLASESAVGTSSAWEAGRRLDLSPSSIRNSLHGVLN
;
A
#
# COMPACT_ATOMS: atom_id res chain seq x y z
N MET A 1 4.19 0.98 -17.06
CA MET A 1 2.98 0.91 -16.21
C MET A 1 1.80 1.41 -17.04
N LEU A 2 0.67 0.69 -17.10
CA LEU A 2 -0.50 1.16 -17.85
C LEU A 2 -1.07 2.42 -17.18
N LYS A 3 -1.41 3.44 -17.98
CA LYS A 3 -2.12 4.63 -17.49
C LYS A 3 -3.57 4.27 -17.19
N GLY A 4 -4.21 5.00 -16.25
CA GLY A 4 -5.61 4.74 -15.85
C GLY A 4 -6.60 4.73 -17.02
N LYS A 5 -6.43 5.65 -17.99
CA LYS A 5 -7.24 5.69 -19.23
C LYS A 5 -7.10 4.41 -20.08
N ASP A 6 -5.91 3.81 -20.10
CA ASP A 6 -5.65 2.60 -20.88
C ASP A 6 -6.29 1.36 -20.21
N LYS A 7 -6.29 1.32 -18.87
CA LYS A 7 -6.99 0.27 -18.11
C LYS A 7 -8.50 0.32 -18.32
N ALA A 8 -9.09 1.52 -18.30
CA ALA A 8 -10.52 1.72 -18.57
C ALA A 8 -10.90 1.26 -19.99
N LEU A 9 -10.06 1.57 -20.98
CA LEU A 9 -10.27 1.11 -22.35
C LEU A 9 -10.24 -0.42 -22.45
N LEU A 10 -9.29 -1.07 -21.78
CA LEU A 10 -9.19 -2.53 -21.76
C LEU A 10 -10.41 -3.20 -21.13
N VAL A 11 -10.91 -2.69 -20.01
CA VAL A 11 -12.11 -3.24 -19.35
C VAL A 11 -13.35 -3.02 -20.20
N LYS A 12 -13.49 -1.84 -20.81
CA LYS A 12 -14.56 -1.60 -21.79
C LYS A 12 -14.49 -2.60 -22.94
N LEU A 13 -13.31 -2.80 -23.52
CA LEU A 13 -13.11 -3.77 -24.61
C LEU A 13 -13.43 -5.19 -24.15
N PHE A 14 -13.07 -5.57 -22.92
CA PHE A 14 -13.40 -6.89 -22.37
C PHE A 14 -14.91 -7.16 -22.39
N TYR A 15 -15.71 -6.26 -21.81
CA TYR A 15 -17.17 -6.43 -21.77
C TYR A 15 -17.83 -6.35 -23.14
N THR A 16 -17.33 -5.52 -24.06
CA THR A 16 -17.89 -5.43 -25.43
C THR A 16 -17.59 -6.64 -26.30
N ASN A 17 -16.66 -7.53 -25.90
CA ASN A 17 -16.20 -8.66 -26.71
C ASN A 17 -16.45 -10.01 -25.99
N GLU A 18 -17.63 -10.16 -25.39
CA GLU A 18 -18.07 -11.43 -24.78
C GLU A 18 -17.09 -11.95 -23.72
N GLU A 19 -16.49 -11.05 -22.92
CA GLU A 19 -15.58 -11.42 -21.83
C GLU A 19 -14.32 -12.19 -22.31
N SER A 20 -13.98 -12.03 -23.59
CA SER A 20 -12.78 -12.64 -24.15
C SER A 20 -11.55 -11.76 -23.94
N ALA A 21 -10.73 -12.12 -22.94
CA ALA A 21 -9.50 -11.39 -22.60
C ALA A 21 -8.49 -11.31 -23.76
N THR A 22 -8.39 -12.38 -24.57
CA THR A 22 -7.47 -12.44 -25.72
C THR A 22 -7.89 -11.50 -26.84
N VAL A 23 -9.19 -11.45 -27.16
CA VAL A 23 -9.75 -10.55 -28.17
C VAL A 23 -9.65 -9.11 -27.72
N ALA A 24 -9.96 -8.82 -26.46
CA ALA A 24 -9.87 -7.49 -25.88
C ALA A 24 -8.43 -6.94 -25.94
N LEU A 25 -7.43 -7.75 -25.58
CA LEU A 25 -6.02 -7.36 -25.70
C LEU A 25 -5.61 -7.12 -27.14
N ARG A 26 -5.97 -8.01 -28.09
CA ARG A 26 -5.65 -7.81 -29.51
C ARG A 26 -6.23 -6.50 -30.04
N LYS A 27 -7.50 -6.19 -29.73
CA LYS A 27 -8.14 -4.94 -30.14
C LYS A 27 -7.48 -3.71 -29.50
N PHE A 28 -7.10 -3.80 -28.23
CA PHE A 28 -6.39 -2.73 -27.55
C PHE A 28 -5.02 -2.44 -28.18
N LEU A 29 -4.25 -3.48 -28.49
CA LEU A 29 -2.94 -3.34 -29.12
C LEU A 29 -3.04 -2.74 -30.53
N LEU A 30 -4.05 -3.15 -31.30
CA LEU A 30 -4.35 -2.57 -32.60
C LEU A 30 -4.70 -1.08 -32.47
N GLN A 31 -5.59 -0.71 -31.54
CA GLN A 31 -5.98 0.69 -31.31
C GLN A 31 -4.81 1.56 -30.85
N LYS A 32 -3.83 0.99 -30.14
CA LYS A 32 -2.63 1.70 -29.65
C LYS A 32 -1.43 1.60 -30.58
N ASN A 33 -1.55 0.93 -31.73
CA ASN A 33 -0.44 0.63 -32.65
C ASN A 33 0.77 -0.02 -31.95
N MET A 34 0.51 -0.88 -30.96
CA MET A 34 1.53 -1.60 -30.21
C MET A 34 1.80 -2.97 -30.84
N LYS A 35 3.06 -3.36 -30.95
CA LYS A 35 3.44 -4.69 -31.47
C LYS A 35 3.24 -5.77 -30.41
N THR A 36 2.77 -6.94 -30.84
CA THR A 36 2.74 -8.18 -30.04
C THR A 36 4.12 -8.45 -29.46
N GLY A 37 4.19 -8.67 -28.15
CA GLY A 37 5.45 -8.85 -27.41
C GLY A 37 6.02 -7.59 -26.72
N LYS A 38 5.53 -6.38 -27.05
CA LYS A 38 5.75 -5.16 -26.24
C LYS A 38 4.53 -4.85 -25.37
N GLU A 39 3.74 -5.88 -25.08
CA GLU A 39 2.46 -5.75 -24.40
C GLU A 39 2.71 -5.36 -22.94
N PRO A 40 2.15 -4.24 -22.48
CA PRO A 40 2.31 -3.82 -21.09
C PRO A 40 1.49 -4.67 -20.12
N LEU A 41 0.65 -5.57 -20.63
CA LEU A 41 -0.25 -6.44 -19.87
C LEU A 41 -0.39 -7.79 -20.57
N THR A 42 -0.30 -8.88 -19.82
CA THR A 42 -0.57 -10.24 -20.30
C THR A 42 -2.07 -10.56 -20.22
N VAL A 43 -2.52 -11.64 -20.88
CA VAL A 43 -3.91 -12.13 -20.77
C VAL A 43 -4.31 -12.36 -19.31
N ALA A 44 -3.46 -13.03 -18.54
CA ALA A 44 -3.66 -13.22 -17.10
C ALA A 44 -3.62 -11.90 -16.30
N GLY A 45 -2.91 -10.89 -16.80
CA GLY A 45 -2.91 -9.54 -16.23
C GLY A 45 -4.25 -8.82 -16.45
N LEU A 46 -4.88 -9.00 -17.61
CA LEU A 46 -6.19 -8.45 -17.92
C LEU A 46 -7.28 -9.09 -17.07
N THR A 47 -7.30 -10.43 -16.95
CA THR A 47 -8.29 -11.12 -16.11
C THR A 47 -8.20 -10.67 -14.65
N LYS A 48 -6.98 -10.56 -14.09
CA LYS A 48 -6.78 -10.00 -12.74
C LYS A 48 -7.17 -8.54 -12.61
N LEU A 49 -7.14 -7.77 -13.70
CA LEU A 49 -7.55 -6.37 -13.70
C LEU A 49 -9.08 -6.25 -13.69
N VAL A 50 -9.76 -7.09 -14.48
CA VAL A 50 -11.23 -7.18 -14.47
C VAL A 50 -11.74 -7.70 -13.14
N GLN A 51 -11.16 -8.79 -12.61
CA GLN A 51 -11.52 -9.31 -11.29
C GLN A 51 -11.43 -8.25 -10.19
N ARG A 52 -10.32 -7.49 -10.16
CA ARG A 52 -10.17 -6.39 -9.18
C ARG A 52 -11.18 -5.27 -9.38
N PHE A 53 -11.57 -5.01 -10.62
CA PHE A 53 -12.60 -4.04 -10.93
C PHE A 53 -13.98 -4.51 -10.46
N GLU A 54 -14.31 -5.78 -10.63
CA GLU A 54 -15.56 -6.36 -10.11
C GLU A 54 -15.59 -6.36 -8.57
N GLU A 55 -14.46 -6.65 -7.93
CA GLU A 55 -14.34 -6.68 -6.46
C GLU A 55 -14.38 -5.28 -5.83
N THR A 56 -13.72 -4.29 -6.44
CA THR A 56 -13.47 -2.97 -5.82
C THR A 56 -14.24 -1.82 -6.49
N GLY A 57 -14.74 -2.02 -7.71
CA GLY A 57 -15.32 -0.96 -8.55
C GLY A 57 -14.31 0.05 -9.09
N SER A 58 -13.01 -0.15 -8.85
CA SER A 58 -11.94 0.80 -9.19
C SER A 58 -10.85 0.19 -10.06
N LEU A 59 -10.32 1.00 -10.99
CA LEU A 59 -9.19 0.68 -11.87
C LEU A 59 -7.88 1.37 -11.43
N GLU A 60 -7.95 2.13 -10.35
CA GLU A 60 -6.79 2.78 -9.77
C GLU A 60 -5.85 1.72 -9.17
N ASP A 61 -4.54 1.95 -9.29
CA ASP A 61 -3.59 1.11 -8.58
C ASP A 61 -3.75 1.37 -7.09
N ARG A 62 -3.78 0.28 -6.30
CA ARG A 62 -3.74 0.42 -4.85
C ARG A 62 -2.50 1.23 -4.48
N VAL A 63 -2.67 2.15 -3.54
CA VAL A 63 -1.55 2.84 -2.91
C VAL A 63 -0.60 1.75 -2.40
N ARG A 64 0.66 1.81 -2.84
CA ARG A 64 1.67 0.83 -2.47
C ARG A 64 1.80 0.85 -0.94
N SER A 65 1.30 -0.18 -0.28
CA SER A 65 1.52 -0.38 1.15
C SER A 65 3.01 -0.73 1.33
N GLY A 66 3.80 0.26 1.73
CA GLY A 66 5.18 0.02 2.13
C GLY A 66 5.26 -0.82 3.41
N ARG A 67 6.46 -1.28 3.75
CA ARG A 67 6.72 -1.76 5.12
C ARG A 67 6.43 -0.59 6.08
N PRO A 68 5.65 -0.79 7.16
CA PRO A 68 5.44 0.24 8.16
C PRO A 68 6.79 0.77 8.64
N SER A 69 6.91 2.09 8.78
CA SER A 69 8.18 2.64 9.26
C SER A 69 8.41 2.16 10.70
N LEU A 70 9.66 1.76 11.02
CA LEU A 70 10.04 1.41 12.39
C LEU A 70 9.68 2.53 13.37
N ARG A 71 9.78 3.79 12.92
CA ARG A 71 9.35 4.98 13.64
C ARG A 71 7.86 4.95 14.01
N GLN A 72 6.97 4.65 13.06
CA GLN A 72 5.53 4.54 13.34
C GLN A 72 5.22 3.38 14.29
N THR A 73 5.81 2.21 14.06
CA THR A 73 5.54 1.05 14.94
C THR A 73 6.08 1.26 16.35
N CYS A 74 7.28 1.81 16.49
CA CYS A 74 7.91 2.01 17.79
C CYS A 74 7.29 3.19 18.56
N SER A 75 6.91 4.29 17.89
CA SER A 75 6.26 5.43 18.57
C SER A 75 4.94 5.05 19.22
N VAL A 76 4.09 4.28 18.54
CA VAL A 76 2.82 3.79 19.11
C VAL A 76 3.06 2.91 20.33
N ARG A 77 4.03 2.00 20.26
CA ARG A 77 4.39 1.13 21.40
C ARG A 77 4.94 1.91 22.59
N ILE A 78 5.86 2.85 22.33
CA ILE A 78 6.42 3.73 23.38
C ILE A 78 5.32 4.57 24.03
N ALA A 79 4.40 5.14 23.24
CA ALA A 79 3.30 5.93 23.77
C ALA A 79 2.35 5.09 24.65
N ALA A 80 2.01 3.87 24.23
CA ALA A 80 1.20 2.96 25.03
C ALA A 80 1.87 2.61 26.38
N GLU A 81 3.17 2.33 26.37
CA GLU A 81 3.92 2.05 27.61
C GLU A 81 4.19 3.30 28.47
N MET A 82 4.20 4.48 27.86
CA MET A 82 4.24 5.73 28.64
C MET A 82 2.94 5.93 29.42
N GLU A 83 1.79 5.52 28.87
CA GLU A 83 0.50 5.60 29.56
C GLU A 83 0.41 4.60 30.72
N THR A 84 0.92 3.38 30.53
CA THR A 84 1.02 2.37 31.61
C THR A 84 1.92 2.88 32.73
N LEU A 85 3.09 3.43 32.39
CA LEU A 85 4.01 4.05 33.35
C LEU A 85 3.39 5.23 34.10
N ALA A 86 2.63 6.09 33.41
CA ALA A 86 1.97 7.23 34.03
C ALA A 86 0.91 6.77 35.04
N SER A 87 0.20 5.69 34.73
CA SER A 87 -0.81 5.09 35.62
C SER A 87 -0.20 4.41 36.85
N GLU A 88 1.00 3.83 36.71
CA GLU A 88 1.76 3.24 37.82
C GLU A 88 2.43 4.30 38.72
N SER A 89 2.68 5.49 38.19
CA SER A 89 3.43 6.56 38.87
C SER A 89 2.51 7.44 39.71
N ALA A 90 2.81 7.55 41.01
CA ALA A 90 2.13 8.48 41.92
C ALA A 90 2.30 9.96 41.51
N VAL A 91 3.31 10.28 40.70
CA VAL A 91 3.64 11.64 40.23
C VAL A 91 3.00 11.92 38.87
N GLY A 92 2.46 10.91 38.18
CA GLY A 92 1.85 11.06 36.85
C GLY A 92 2.83 11.40 35.73
N THR A 93 4.15 11.31 35.96
CA THR A 93 5.16 11.57 34.95
C THR A 93 5.69 10.28 34.34
N SER A 94 5.69 10.18 33.01
CA SER A 94 6.27 9.06 32.27
C SER A 94 7.31 9.51 31.24
N SER A 95 8.37 8.70 31.06
CA SER A 95 9.48 8.99 30.15
C SER A 95 9.49 8.04 28.97
N ALA A 96 9.60 8.59 27.76
CA ALA A 96 9.73 7.80 26.53
C ALA A 96 10.96 6.88 26.52
N TRP A 97 12.04 7.29 27.18
CA TRP A 97 13.24 6.48 27.33
C TRP A 97 13.03 5.30 28.26
N GLU A 98 12.25 5.49 29.33
CA GLU A 98 11.91 4.43 30.26
C GLU A 98 10.96 3.41 29.63
N ALA A 99 9.90 3.89 28.97
CA ALA A 99 9.00 3.07 28.16
C ALA A 99 9.74 2.27 27.09
N GLY A 100 10.66 2.93 26.36
CA GLY A 100 11.47 2.27 25.33
C GLY A 100 12.40 1.19 25.89
N ARG A 101 12.98 1.40 27.08
CA ARG A 101 13.80 0.37 27.75
C ARG A 101 12.97 -0.80 28.25
N ARG A 102 11.77 -0.58 28.80
CA ARG A 102 10.83 -1.66 29.17
C ARG A 102 10.42 -2.53 27.97
N LEU A 103 10.42 -1.96 26.77
CA LEU A 103 10.14 -2.65 25.51
C LEU A 103 11.37 -3.28 24.84
N ASP A 104 12.53 -3.29 25.51
CA ASP A 104 13.82 -3.76 24.98
C ASP A 104 14.22 -3.10 23.64
N LEU A 105 13.85 -1.83 23.44
CA LEU A 105 14.21 -1.08 22.25
C LEU A 105 15.63 -0.50 22.36
N SER A 106 16.36 -0.54 21.25
CA SER A 106 17.69 0.10 21.18
C SER A 106 17.59 1.63 21.37
N PRO A 107 18.61 2.29 21.94
CA PRO A 107 18.66 3.75 22.06
C PRO A 107 18.44 4.48 20.74
N SER A 108 18.95 3.93 19.64
CA SER A 108 18.74 4.45 18.29
C SER A 108 17.28 4.37 17.83
N SER A 109 16.56 3.30 18.19
CA SER A 109 15.14 3.12 17.86
C SER A 109 14.28 4.09 18.65
N ILE A 110 14.57 4.29 19.94
CA ILE A 110 13.87 5.27 20.79
C ILE A 110 14.08 6.67 20.22
N ARG A 111 15.33 7.07 19.94
CA ARG A 111 15.65 8.38 19.37
C ARG A 111 14.99 8.61 18.00
N ASN A 112 15.04 7.63 17.10
CA ASN A 112 14.41 7.74 15.78
C ASN A 112 12.88 7.85 15.88
N SER A 113 12.28 7.19 16.87
CA SER A 113 10.85 7.25 17.16
C SER A 113 10.43 8.60 17.71
N LEU A 114 11.29 9.24 18.52
CA LEU A 114 11.07 10.57 19.10
C LEU A 114 11.34 11.72 18.14
N HIS A 115 12.30 11.57 17.22
CA HIS A 115 12.58 12.56 16.18
C HIS A 115 11.38 12.75 15.24
N GLY A 116 10.65 11.67 14.97
CA GLY A 116 9.27 11.50 15.41
C GLY A 116 8.28 12.66 15.50
N VAL A 117 8.27 13.16 16.72
CA VAL A 117 7.14 13.77 17.41
C VAL A 117 7.55 15.17 17.85
N LEU A 118 8.86 15.41 17.99
CA LEU A 118 9.47 16.67 18.41
C LEU A 118 9.85 17.61 17.25
N ASN A 119 9.73 17.17 15.99
CA ASN A 119 9.85 17.98 14.79
C ASN A 119 8.52 17.99 14.04
#